data_AF-A0A958UX36-F1
#
_entry.id   AF-A0A958UX36-F1
#
_cell.length_a   1.000
_cell.length_b   1.000
_cell.length_c   1.000
_cell.angle_alpha   90.00
_cell.angle_beta   90.00
_cell.angle_gamma   90.00
#
_symmetry.space_group_name_H-M   'P 1'
#
loop_
_entity.id
_entity.type
_entity.pdbx_description
1 polymer ?
#
loop_
_entity_poly.entity_id
_entity_poly.type
_entity_poly.pdbx_seq_one_letter_code
_entity_poly.pdbx_strand_id
1 'polypeptide(L)'
;MITSIFSKSKPINFLVVFLIVIIAFTVAQLKFSRSNFEIEQLALQAGIFFTCVGTVFLLNFVVSKNSLTKKNNYEILLFSLFLLLIPQTVLDWKIVLSNFFVLLALRRLISLRSQKNSMKKLFDSGFWIAVAALFNFWAILFFLVVLSALVFYSEN
;
A
#
# COMPACT_ATOMS: atom_id res chain seq x y z
N MET A 1 -17.78 -20.85 0.40
CA MET A 1 -18.39 -20.04 1.47
C MET A 1 -17.65 -18.74 1.76
N ILE A 2 -16.32 -18.64 1.60
CA ILE A 2 -15.61 -17.35 1.69
C ILE A 2 -15.96 -16.42 0.52
N THR A 3 -16.14 -16.98 -0.69
CA THR A 3 -16.47 -16.25 -1.92
C THR A 3 -17.79 -15.47 -1.88
N SER A 4 -18.80 -15.90 -1.12
CA SER A 4 -20.10 -15.21 -1.03
C SER A 4 -20.03 -13.92 -0.20
N ILE A 5 -19.20 -13.91 0.86
CA ILE A 5 -18.97 -12.73 1.71
C ILE A 5 -18.23 -11.65 0.90
N PHE A 6 -17.19 -12.04 0.16
CA PHE A 6 -16.37 -11.12 -0.63
C PHE A 6 -17.01 -10.69 -1.97
N SER A 7 -18.10 -11.32 -2.41
CA SER A 7 -18.77 -11.00 -3.69
C SER A 7 -19.99 -10.07 -3.58
N LYS A 8 -20.57 -9.83 -2.39
CA LYS A 8 -21.85 -9.10 -2.27
C LYS A 8 -21.93 -7.86 -1.38
N SER A 9 -20.89 -7.42 -0.67
CA SER A 9 -21.05 -6.24 0.22
C SER A 9 -19.80 -5.37 0.35
N LYS A 10 -19.90 -4.10 -0.05
CA LYS A 10 -18.82 -3.11 0.01
C LYS A 10 -18.31 -2.80 1.44
N PRO A 11 -19.14 -2.65 2.50
CA PRO A 11 -18.63 -2.27 3.82
C PRO A 11 -18.14 -3.44 4.70
N ILE A 12 -18.71 -4.64 4.56
CA ILE A 12 -18.34 -5.81 5.39
C ILE A 12 -16.90 -6.25 5.11
N ASN A 13 -16.47 -6.23 3.84
CA ASN A 13 -15.10 -6.58 3.46
C ASN A 13 -14.07 -5.64 4.11
N PHE A 14 -14.37 -4.34 4.19
CA PHE A 14 -13.51 -3.37 4.86
C PHE A 14 -13.45 -3.60 6.37
N LEU A 15 -14.58 -3.97 7.00
CA LEU A 15 -14.60 -4.29 8.42
C LEU A 15 -13.72 -5.50 8.75
N VAL A 16 -13.82 -6.58 7.95
CA VAL A 16 -12.96 -7.76 8.10
C VAL A 16 -11.48 -7.40 7.92
N VAL A 17 -11.15 -6.64 6.88
CA VAL A 17 -9.78 -6.20 6.62
C VAL A 17 -9.25 -5.33 7.75
N PHE A 18 -10.07 -4.41 8.27
CA PHE A 18 -9.71 -3.55 9.40
C PHE A 18 -9.41 -4.37 10.67
N LEU A 19 -10.22 -5.38 10.97
CA LEU A 19 -9.95 -6.31 12.07
C LEU A 19 -8.62 -7.06 11.86
N ILE A 20 -8.33 -7.53 10.65
CA ILE A 20 -7.05 -8.21 10.36
C ILE A 20 -5.87 -7.25 10.56
N VAL A 21 -5.97 -5.99 10.13
CA VAL A 21 -4.91 -4.99 10.35
C VAL A 21 -4.70 -4.71 11.84
N ILE A 22 -5.78 -4.62 12.63
CA ILE A 22 -5.68 -4.49 14.09
C ILE A 22 -4.94 -5.70 14.68
N ILE A 23 -5.33 -6.92 14.31
CA ILE A 23 -4.69 -8.14 14.80
C ILE A 23 -3.22 -8.20 14.39
N ALA A 24 -2.89 -7.85 13.15
CA ALA A 24 -1.51 -7.80 12.68
C ALA A 24 -0.68 -6.80 13.50
N PHE A 25 -1.24 -5.62 13.76
CA PHE A 25 -0.60 -4.57 14.56
C PHE A 25 -0.38 -5.01 16.02
N THR A 26 -1.41 -5.59 16.67
CA THR A 26 -1.28 -6.06 18.06
C THR A 26 -0.31 -7.21 18.18
N VAL A 27 -0.31 -8.16 17.24
CA VAL A 27 0.68 -9.25 17.19
C VAL A 27 2.08 -8.70 17.00
N ALA A 28 2.27 -7.70 16.13
CA ALA A 28 3.56 -7.02 15.93
C ALA A 28 4.07 -6.44 17.25
N GLN A 29 3.22 -5.68 17.96
CA GLN A 29 3.61 -5.03 19.20
C GLN A 29 3.89 -6.04 20.32
N LEU A 30 3.03 -7.04 20.52
CA LEU A 30 3.17 -7.98 21.63
C LEU A 30 4.35 -8.94 21.47
N LYS A 31 4.64 -9.40 20.25
CA LYS A 31 5.69 -10.42 20.01
C LYS A 31 7.05 -9.86 19.70
N PHE A 32 7.11 -8.68 19.07
CA PHE A 32 8.34 -8.20 18.45
C PHE A 32 8.75 -6.79 18.92
N SER A 33 7.84 -6.01 19.50
CA SER A 33 8.24 -4.74 20.11
C SER A 33 9.00 -5.00 21.40
N ARG A 34 10.14 -4.33 21.52
CA ARG A 34 10.97 -4.31 22.74
C ARG A 34 10.91 -2.96 23.46
N SER A 35 10.04 -2.06 23.01
CA SER A 35 10.03 -0.68 23.49
C SER A 35 9.20 -0.53 24.77
N ASN A 36 9.68 0.34 25.66
CA ASN A 36 8.91 0.75 26.82
C ASN A 36 7.79 1.70 26.37
N PHE A 37 6.63 1.63 27.02
CA PHE A 37 5.48 2.47 26.68
C PHE A 37 5.73 3.94 27.05
N GLU A 38 6.36 4.68 26.13
CA GLU A 38 6.51 6.14 26.19
C GLU A 38 5.45 6.83 25.34
N ILE A 39 4.99 8.03 25.75
CA ILE A 39 3.92 8.78 25.09
C ILE A 39 4.30 9.14 23.64
N GLU A 40 5.56 9.50 23.39
CA GLU A 40 6.05 9.83 22.04
C GLU A 40 5.99 8.62 21.10
N GLN A 41 6.31 7.43 21.62
CA GLN A 41 6.27 6.19 20.85
C GLN A 41 4.83 5.79 20.52
N LEU A 42 3.88 6.06 21.41
CA LEU A 42 2.45 5.81 21.17
C LEU A 42 1.93 6.65 20.00
N ALA A 43 2.33 7.92 19.92
CA ALA A 43 1.94 8.80 18.81
C ALA A 43 2.48 8.30 17.46
N LEU A 44 3.76 7.87 17.44
CA LEU A 44 4.39 7.30 16.25
C LEU A 44 3.68 6.00 15.83
N GLN A 45 3.40 5.10 16.76
CA GLN A 45 2.67 3.85 16.53
C GLN A 45 1.26 4.10 15.97
N ALA A 46 0.54 5.09 16.51
CA ALA A 46 -0.76 5.49 15.97
C ALA A 46 -0.63 6.00 14.53
N GLY A 47 0.38 6.81 14.23
CA GLY A 47 0.67 7.29 12.87
C GLY A 47 0.94 6.15 11.89
N ILE A 48 1.72 5.13 12.29
CA ILE A 48 1.94 3.93 11.47
C ILE A 48 0.62 3.20 11.23
N PHE A 49 -0.18 2.99 12.27
CA PHE A 49 -1.47 2.30 12.14
C PHE A 49 -2.40 3.02 11.13
N PHE A 50 -2.52 4.34 11.24
CA PHE A 50 -3.30 5.13 10.26
C PHE A 50 -2.72 5.05 8.86
N THR A 51 -1.40 4.96 8.71
CA THR A 51 -0.74 4.76 7.40
C THR A 51 -1.06 3.38 6.81
N CYS A 52 -1.10 2.32 7.62
CA CYS A 52 -1.54 0.98 7.21
C CYS A 52 -3.02 0.96 6.77
N VAL A 53 -3.88 1.67 7.49
CA VAL A 53 -5.29 1.82 7.09
C VAL A 53 -5.39 2.64 5.79
N GLY A 54 -4.61 3.72 5.68
CA GLY A 54 -4.53 4.55 4.49
C GLY A 54 -4.05 3.79 3.25
N THR A 55 -3.06 2.90 3.39
CA THR A 55 -2.59 2.02 2.29
C THR A 55 -3.70 1.10 1.80
N VAL A 56 -4.50 0.51 2.69
CA VAL A 56 -5.66 -0.33 2.31
C VAL A 56 -6.67 0.47 1.47
N PHE A 57 -7.03 1.67 1.91
CA PHE A 57 -7.95 2.53 1.16
C PHE A 57 -7.37 2.95 -0.18
N LEU A 58 -6.09 3.30 -0.21
CA LEU A 58 -5.40 3.69 -1.43
C LEU A 58 -5.34 2.53 -2.43
N LEU A 59 -5.01 1.32 -1.98
CA LEU A 59 -4.98 0.12 -2.81
C LEU A 59 -6.34 -0.14 -3.46
N ASN A 60 -7.42 -0.13 -2.66
CA ASN A 60 -8.78 -0.28 -3.17
C ASN A 60 -9.14 0.83 -4.17
N PHE A 61 -8.74 2.08 -3.90
CA PHE A 61 -8.94 3.19 -4.84
C PHE A 61 -8.23 2.94 -6.17
N VAL A 62 -6.96 2.50 -6.16
CA VAL A 62 -6.20 2.19 -7.38
C VAL A 62 -6.88 1.09 -8.20
N VAL A 63 -7.24 -0.02 -7.53
CA VAL A 63 -7.83 -1.19 -8.17
C VAL A 63 -9.22 -0.88 -8.71
N SER A 64 -10.06 -0.21 -7.93
CA SER A 64 -11.41 0.18 -8.34
C SER A 64 -11.39 1.20 -9.50
N LYS A 65 -10.49 2.20 -9.45
CA LYS A 65 -10.41 3.25 -10.48
C LYS A 65 -9.95 2.71 -11.83
N ASN A 66 -9.10 1.67 -11.84
CA ASN A 66 -8.53 1.09 -13.05
C ASN A 66 -9.15 -0.26 -13.44
N SER A 67 -10.22 -0.68 -12.74
CA SER A 67 -10.94 -1.94 -12.97
C SER A 67 -9.99 -3.15 -13.04
N LEU A 68 -8.99 -3.21 -12.16
CA LEU A 68 -7.96 -4.26 -12.17
C LEU A 68 -8.49 -5.62 -11.71
N THR A 69 -9.55 -5.62 -10.89
CA THR A 69 -10.22 -6.83 -10.41
C THR A 69 -11.69 -6.88 -10.85
N LYS A 70 -12.23 -8.09 -11.00
CA LYS A 70 -13.63 -8.31 -11.39
C LYS A 70 -14.55 -8.14 -10.17
N LYS A 71 -14.87 -6.88 -9.81
CA LYS A 71 -15.86 -6.49 -8.76
C LYS A 71 -15.69 -7.20 -7.40
N ASN A 72 -14.52 -7.75 -7.12
CA ASN A 72 -14.19 -8.40 -5.86
C ASN A 72 -13.17 -7.54 -5.12
N ASN A 73 -13.10 -7.71 -3.81
CA ASN A 73 -12.19 -6.95 -2.95
C ASN A 73 -11.06 -7.85 -2.41
N TYR A 74 -10.55 -8.78 -3.24
CA TYR A 74 -9.52 -9.71 -2.80
C TYR A 74 -8.16 -9.04 -2.63
N GLU A 75 -7.91 -7.92 -3.32
CA GLU A 75 -6.70 -7.13 -3.21
C GLU A 75 -6.44 -6.63 -1.77
N ILE A 76 -7.47 -6.11 -1.10
CA ILE A 76 -7.35 -5.58 0.26
C ILE A 76 -7.25 -6.70 1.30
N LEU A 77 -7.88 -7.85 1.03
CA LEU A 77 -7.76 -9.04 1.87
C LEU A 77 -6.36 -9.63 1.78
N LEU A 78 -5.83 -9.77 0.56
CA LEU A 78 -4.49 -10.30 0.35
C LEU A 78 -3.44 -9.40 1.01
N PHE A 79 -3.58 -8.08 0.87
CA PHE A 79 -2.71 -7.12 1.53
C PHE A 79 -2.72 -7.27 3.05
N SER A 80 -3.90 -7.35 3.68
CA SER A 80 -4.00 -7.49 5.14
C SER A 80 -3.50 -8.84 5.64
N LEU A 81 -3.69 -9.91 4.88
CA LEU A 81 -3.11 -11.22 5.18
C LEU A 81 -1.58 -11.20 5.11
N PHE A 82 -0.99 -10.52 4.12
CA PHE A 82 0.47 -10.34 4.07
C PHE A 82 1.00 -9.50 5.24
N LEU A 83 0.27 -8.46 5.63
CA LEU A 83 0.60 -7.67 6.82
C LEU A 83 0.60 -8.54 8.09
N LEU A 84 -0.38 -9.45 8.20
CA LEU A 84 -0.47 -10.40 9.31
C LEU A 84 0.61 -11.48 9.26
N LEU A 85 1.00 -11.92 8.06
CA LEU A 85 2.05 -12.94 7.86
C LEU A 85 3.44 -12.41 8.24
N ILE A 86 3.70 -11.13 7.95
CA ILE A 86 4.98 -10.47 8.24
C ILE A 86 4.74 -9.23 9.12
N PRO A 87 4.29 -9.43 10.38
CA PRO A 87 3.86 -8.32 11.24
C PRO A 87 5.02 -7.41 11.65
N GLN A 88 6.26 -7.91 11.57
CA GLN A 88 7.48 -7.14 11.82
C GLN A 88 7.63 -5.91 10.91
N THR A 89 7.04 -5.94 9.71
CA THR A 89 7.08 -4.82 8.76
C THR A 89 6.46 -3.55 9.32
N VAL A 90 5.50 -3.68 10.24
CA VAL A 90 4.76 -2.57 10.83
C VAL A 90 5.53 -1.89 11.95
N LEU A 91 6.64 -2.48 12.42
CA LEU A 91 7.45 -1.90 13.50
C LEU A 91 8.40 -0.82 12.99
N ASP A 92 8.80 -0.88 11.73
CA ASP A 92 9.67 0.12 11.10
C ASP A 92 8.83 1.14 10.31
N TRP A 93 8.66 2.32 10.91
CA TRP A 93 7.90 3.42 10.31
C TRP A 93 8.46 3.86 8.96
N LYS A 94 9.78 3.75 8.73
CA LYS A 94 10.39 4.13 7.45
C LYS A 94 9.99 3.15 6.36
N ILE A 95 9.94 1.85 6.67
CA ILE A 95 9.51 0.82 5.73
C ILE A 95 8.03 1.01 5.36
N VAL A 96 7.17 1.28 6.33
CA VAL A 96 5.73 1.50 6.08
C VAL A 96 5.51 2.74 5.21
N LEU A 97 6.14 3.88 5.55
CA LEU A 97 6.05 5.10 4.74
C LEU A 97 6.61 4.91 3.33
N SER A 98 7.78 4.27 3.21
CA SER A 98 8.37 3.95 1.90
C SER A 98 7.40 3.17 1.02
N ASN A 99 6.77 2.11 1.55
CA ASN A 99 5.81 1.30 0.81
C ASN A 99 4.55 2.09 0.43
N PHE A 100 4.08 2.99 1.30
CA PHE A 100 2.96 3.88 0.99
C PHE A 100 3.28 4.80 -0.21
N PHE A 101 4.48 5.39 -0.25
CA PHE A 101 4.92 6.22 -1.38
C PHE A 101 5.16 5.41 -2.67
N VAL A 102 5.69 4.20 -2.57
CA VAL A 102 5.77 3.28 -3.72
C VAL A 102 4.36 3.00 -4.28
N LEU A 103 3.36 2.78 -3.42
CA LEU A 103 1.99 2.56 -3.87
C LEU A 103 1.38 3.80 -4.55
N LEU A 104 1.73 5.01 -4.09
CA LEU A 104 1.37 6.27 -4.76
C LEU A 104 1.99 6.40 -6.16
N ALA A 105 3.24 5.95 -6.34
CA ALA A 105 3.90 5.88 -7.63
C ALA A 105 3.18 4.88 -8.56
N LEU A 106 2.94 3.66 -8.07
CA LEU A 106 2.25 2.61 -8.82
C LEU A 106 0.85 3.05 -9.28
N ARG A 107 0.11 3.78 -8.44
CA ARG A 107 -1.18 4.38 -8.83
C ARG A 107 -1.07 5.21 -10.10
N ARG A 108 -0.03 6.03 -10.23
CA ARG A 108 0.19 6.91 -11.39
C ARG A 108 0.60 6.11 -12.61
N LEU A 109 1.49 5.12 -12.43
CA LEU A 109 1.91 4.20 -13.50
C LEU A 109 0.74 3.39 -14.07
N ILE A 110 -0.11 2.81 -13.22
CA ILE A 110 -1.27 2.02 -13.67
C ILE A 110 -2.24 2.87 -14.50
N SER A 111 -2.38 4.15 -14.17
CA SER A 111 -3.23 5.08 -14.92
C SER A 111 -2.68 5.46 -16.30
N LEU A 112 -1.44 5.08 -16.64
CA LEU A 112 -0.86 5.29 -17.98
C LEU A 112 -1.63 4.57 -19.08
N ARG A 113 -2.40 3.52 -18.77
CA ARG A 113 -3.26 2.82 -19.73
C ARG A 113 -4.19 3.75 -20.51
N SER A 114 -4.62 4.85 -19.90
CA SER A 114 -5.48 5.85 -20.55
C SER A 114 -4.76 6.75 -21.56
N GLN A 115 -3.43 6.69 -21.67
CA GLN A 115 -2.53 7.51 -22.51
C GLN A 115 -2.63 9.04 -22.33
N LYS A 116 -3.59 9.52 -21.54
CA LYS A 116 -3.72 10.94 -21.22
C LYS A 116 -2.58 11.39 -20.31
N ASN A 117 -1.85 12.42 -20.73
CA ASN A 117 -0.78 13.05 -19.96
C ASN A 117 0.29 12.05 -19.47
N SER A 118 0.78 11.17 -20.36
CA SER A 118 1.79 10.15 -20.05
C SER A 118 3.03 10.73 -19.37
N MET A 119 3.61 11.80 -19.92
CA MET A 119 4.79 12.48 -19.36
C MET A 119 4.59 12.96 -17.92
N LYS A 120 3.44 13.60 -17.62
CA LYS A 120 3.14 14.08 -16.25
C LYS A 120 3.01 12.92 -15.28
N LYS A 121 2.39 11.81 -15.70
CA LYS A 121 2.22 10.61 -14.86
C LYS A 121 3.56 9.91 -14.60
N LEU A 122 4.44 9.82 -15.59
CA LEU A 122 5.78 9.26 -15.43
C LEU A 122 6.63 10.10 -14.46
N PHE A 123 6.62 11.42 -14.64
CA PHE A 123 7.29 12.34 -13.72
C PHE A 123 6.77 12.21 -12.29
N ASP A 124 5.44 12.25 -12.09
CA ASP A 124 4.83 12.05 -10.77
C ASP A 124 5.25 10.71 -10.16
N SER A 125 5.30 9.64 -10.95
CA SER A 125 5.68 8.30 -10.47
C SER A 125 7.14 8.26 -10.02
N GLY A 126 8.05 8.83 -10.81
CA GLY A 126 9.46 8.95 -10.45
C GLY A 126 9.67 9.82 -9.20
N PHE A 127 8.92 10.91 -9.07
CA PHE A 127 8.94 11.76 -7.88
C PHE A 127 8.55 10.98 -6.62
N TRP A 128 7.46 10.21 -6.66
CA TRP A 128 7.04 9.41 -5.50
C TRP A 128 8.03 8.30 -5.14
N ILE A 129 8.70 7.68 -6.13
CA ILE A 129 9.77 6.70 -5.86
C ILE A 129 10.99 7.37 -5.23
N ALA A 130 11.38 8.56 -5.70
CA ALA A 130 12.46 9.33 -5.08
C ALA A 130 12.15 9.65 -3.61
N VAL A 131 10.91 10.07 -3.31
CA VAL A 131 10.46 10.29 -1.92
C VAL A 131 10.49 8.99 -1.11
N ALA A 132 10.06 7.87 -1.67
CA ALA A 132 10.15 6.56 -0.99
C ALA A 132 11.60 6.19 -0.65
N ALA A 133 12.54 6.45 -1.57
CA ALA A 133 13.96 6.16 -1.39
C ALA A 133 14.61 6.96 -0.25
N LEU A 134 14.05 8.10 0.16
CA LEU A 134 14.49 8.84 1.34
C LEU A 134 14.23 8.08 2.65
N PHE A 135 13.17 7.26 2.69
CA PHE A 135 12.84 6.45 3.86
C PHE A 135 13.53 5.09 3.81
N ASN A 136 13.58 4.45 2.64
CA ASN A 136 14.27 3.18 2.44
C ASN A 136 14.99 3.18 1.09
N PHE A 137 16.32 3.14 1.12
CA PHE A 137 17.18 3.16 -0.06
C PHE A 137 16.79 2.12 -1.12
N TRP A 138 16.37 0.92 -0.71
CA TRP A 138 15.99 -0.16 -1.63
C TRP A 138 14.76 0.16 -2.49
N ALA A 139 13.97 1.16 -2.12
CA ALA A 139 12.85 1.62 -2.93
C ALA A 139 13.30 2.18 -4.29
N ILE A 140 14.57 2.56 -4.45
CA ILE A 140 15.12 3.03 -5.73
C ILE A 140 14.98 2.00 -6.86
N LEU A 141 14.91 0.70 -6.54
CA LEU A 141 14.70 -0.36 -7.53
C LEU A 141 13.38 -0.23 -8.28
N PHE A 142 12.37 0.46 -7.70
CA PHE A 142 11.10 0.72 -8.38
C PHE A 142 11.22 1.68 -9.56
N PHE A 143 12.35 2.40 -9.72
CA PHE A 143 12.62 3.16 -10.95
C PHE A 143 12.67 2.25 -12.19
N LEU A 144 13.06 0.97 -12.04
CA LEU A 144 13.00 0.00 -13.14
C LEU A 144 11.58 -0.12 -13.70
N VAL A 145 10.55 -0.05 -12.86
CA VAL A 145 9.15 -0.09 -13.30
C VAL A 145 8.76 1.18 -14.07
N VAL A 146 9.27 2.34 -13.65
CA VAL A 146 9.06 3.61 -14.36
C VAL A 146 9.73 3.60 -15.73
N LEU A 147 10.97 3.09 -15.81
CA LEU A 147 11.69 2.96 -17.08
C LEU A 147 10.99 1.99 -18.03
N SER A 148 10.54 0.83 -17.53
CA SER A 148 9.72 -0.09 -18.32
C SER A 148 8.45 0.60 -18.84
N ALA A 149 7.75 1.35 -17.99
CA ALA A 149 6.59 2.10 -18.41
C ALA A 149 6.93 3.18 -19.46
N LEU A 150 8.09 3.84 -19.35
CA LEU A 150 8.54 4.79 -20.37
C LEU A 150 8.69 4.09 -21.72
N VAL A 151 9.36 2.94 -21.78
CA VAL A 151 9.54 2.18 -23.04
C VAL A 151 8.19 1.77 -23.64
N PHE A 152 7.27 1.22 -22.84
CA PHE A 152 5.97 0.77 -23.35
C PHE A 152 5.03 1.89 -23.79
N TYR A 153 5.18 3.10 -23.23
CA TYR A 153 4.25 4.21 -23.43
C TYR A 153 4.87 5.40 -24.21
N SER A 154 6.14 5.32 -24.61
CA SER A 154 6.86 6.35 -25.40
C SER A 154 6.62 6.24 -26.91
N GLU A 155 6.09 5.12 -27.41
CA GLU A 155 5.94 4.88 -28.86
C GLU A 155 4.50 5.06 -29.39
N ASN A 156 3.62 5.78 -28.67
CA ASN A 156 2.26 6.07 -29.12
C ASN A 156 1.90 7.56 -29.04
#